data_AF-A0A9E2J9R7-F1
#
_entry.id   AF-A0A9E2J9R7-F1
#
_cell.length_a   1.000
_cell.length_b   1.000
_cell.length_c   1.000
_cell.angle_alpha   90.00
_cell.angle_beta   90.00
_cell.angle_gamma   90.00
#
_symmetry.space_group_name_H-M   'P 1'
#
loop_
_entity.id
_entity.type
_entity.pdbx_description
1 polymer ?
#
loop_
_entity_poly.entity_id
_entity_poly.type
_entity_poly.pdbx_seq_one_letter_code
_entity_poly.pdbx_strand_id
1 'polypeptide(L)'
;MTAEQDRIPAGCASSGNGREVRFERLFAAALLASCTDLPDPERLERLAALPLSRPADPAEWVFQGKRPSARRIESARLLARTWMDSGLRLIEVPARASDPPGRLRSAFVRGDTALLDRRLLAVLNSRKPRLPAPRDRWVRATAAAIRQADRNAGGLVTSLGNDPYEMAAYLALDLGIPQVVVCDAPLPWMGSPTAPARFLAEHAELADNVRVLFLSPFSPGTQPPRAQRQARRDAWVVGLAESLVMIEVRAGGHMERLASAALGRGVPVRVLIPNRADRSTEGNETLIRAGAMTFRLAPSTPPLGGRAAEPPTPARPSAQRRLGAPAEPCLYHFTRSCPGPWPGQARSEYYRSLAESRDGAAHEARDTLLRILDEKTIRGGSRMTRGPVRAVCFTAREWGALRELVRWRKALIRWTLEPFGLALPRRALLELGARPVVYGDESVWRTLPEAERFRFQLHRPPRTNWRMEKEWRLPGDLDLEAIPSDEIAVLVPTAALADEIAARYNMKTMVLEGFA
;
A
#
# COMPACT_ATOMS: atom_id res chain seq x y z
N MET A 1 -8.16 -20.69 -36.95
CA MET A 1 -8.29 -20.39 -35.51
C MET A 1 -7.14 -21.07 -34.79
N THR A 2 -6.00 -20.40 -34.81
CA THR A 2 -4.68 -20.95 -34.41
C THR A 2 -4.32 -20.44 -33.03
N ALA A 3 -3.84 -21.36 -32.20
CA ALA A 3 -3.32 -21.11 -30.86
C ALA A 3 -2.09 -20.19 -30.93
N GLU A 4 -2.20 -19.01 -30.34
CA GLU A 4 -1.10 -18.08 -30.15
C GLU A 4 -0.42 -18.45 -28.81
N GLN A 5 0.63 -19.27 -28.90
CA GLN A 5 1.53 -19.55 -27.79
C GLN A 5 2.45 -18.36 -27.56
N ASP A 6 2.39 -17.82 -26.36
CA ASP A 6 3.33 -16.85 -25.79
C ASP A 6 4.79 -17.30 -26.02
N ARG A 7 5.45 -16.67 -26.99
CA ARG A 7 6.90 -16.73 -27.13
C ARG A 7 7.51 -15.73 -26.13
N ILE A 8 8.13 -16.27 -25.08
CA ILE A 8 9.10 -15.53 -24.27
C ILE A 8 10.20 -15.03 -25.23
N PRO A 9 10.62 -13.74 -25.19
CA PRO A 9 11.66 -13.24 -26.09
C PRO A 9 12.99 -13.96 -25.80
N ALA A 10 13.44 -14.78 -26.74
CA ALA A 10 14.78 -15.34 -26.76
C ALA A 10 15.77 -14.22 -27.11
N GLY A 11 16.27 -13.52 -26.09
CA GLY A 11 17.17 -12.39 -26.28
C GLY A 11 17.81 -11.91 -24.98
N CYS A 12 18.50 -12.80 -24.27
CA CYS A 12 19.29 -12.42 -23.09
C CYS A 12 20.54 -13.30 -22.94
N ALA A 13 21.37 -13.33 -23.99
CA ALA A 13 22.74 -13.82 -23.92
C ALA A 13 23.68 -12.61 -23.96
N SER A 14 23.67 -11.78 -22.91
CA SER A 14 24.59 -10.67 -22.74
C SER A 14 25.85 -11.13 -22.02
N SER A 15 27.02 -10.73 -22.55
CA SER A 15 28.34 -10.78 -21.92
C SER A 15 28.27 -10.64 -20.40
N GLY A 16 28.58 -11.73 -19.68
CA GLY A 16 28.37 -11.83 -18.24
C GLY A 16 29.21 -10.83 -17.45
N ASN A 17 28.58 -9.77 -16.96
CA ASN A 17 29.10 -9.02 -15.82
C ASN A 17 29.32 -10.02 -14.68
N GLY A 18 30.54 -10.09 -14.14
CA GLY A 18 30.96 -11.06 -13.10
C GLY A 18 30.20 -10.99 -11.75
N ARG A 19 29.04 -10.32 -11.71
CA ARG A 19 28.11 -10.24 -10.59
C ARG A 19 27.08 -11.36 -10.58
N GLU A 20 26.86 -12.01 -11.73
CA GLU A 20 25.85 -13.07 -11.83
C GLU A 20 26.37 -14.38 -11.27
N VAL A 21 25.62 -14.90 -10.33
CA VAL A 21 25.96 -16.11 -9.62
C VAL A 21 25.41 -17.33 -10.35
N ARG A 22 26.26 -18.35 -10.46
CA ARG A 22 25.96 -19.64 -11.06
C ARG A 22 24.86 -20.40 -10.28
N PHE A 23 24.18 -21.33 -10.95
CA PHE A 23 23.09 -22.18 -10.42
C PHE A 23 23.34 -22.70 -9.00
N GLU A 24 24.60 -22.99 -8.67
CA GLU A 24 25.07 -23.56 -7.42
C GLU A 24 24.69 -22.73 -6.18
N ARG A 25 24.75 -21.38 -6.20
CA ARG A 25 24.31 -20.63 -5.01
C ARG A 25 22.79 -20.45 -4.94
N LEU A 26 22.08 -20.48 -6.07
CA LEU A 26 20.61 -20.54 -6.02
C LEU A 26 20.17 -21.89 -5.44
N PHE A 27 20.84 -22.97 -5.83
CA PHE A 27 20.69 -24.29 -5.23
C PHE A 27 21.03 -24.28 -3.74
N ALA A 28 22.13 -23.64 -3.35
CA ALA A 28 22.50 -23.43 -1.96
C ALA A 28 21.40 -22.77 -1.14
N ALA A 29 20.86 -21.67 -1.69
CA ALA A 29 19.82 -20.88 -1.06
C ALA A 29 18.53 -21.68 -0.94
N ALA A 30 18.15 -22.44 -1.98
CA ALA A 30 17.01 -23.34 -1.96
C ALA A 30 17.17 -24.44 -0.90
N LEU A 31 18.38 -25.01 -0.78
CA LEU A 31 18.69 -26.03 0.21
C LEU A 31 18.62 -25.48 1.64
N LEU A 32 19.14 -24.27 1.87
CA LEU A 32 19.03 -23.54 3.14
C LEU A 32 17.59 -23.11 3.47
N ALA A 33 16.80 -22.72 2.47
CA ALA A 33 15.40 -22.34 2.67
C ALA A 33 14.54 -23.52 3.16
N SER A 34 14.92 -24.75 2.80
CA SER A 34 14.31 -25.95 3.34
C SER A 34 14.74 -26.29 4.78
N CYS A 35 15.73 -25.58 5.36
CA CYS A 35 16.09 -25.70 6.80
C CYS A 35 15.17 -24.75 7.58
N THR A 36 14.10 -25.24 8.19
CA THR A 36 13.20 -24.41 9.01
C THR A 36 13.88 -23.80 10.24
N ASP A 37 14.95 -24.43 10.72
CA ASP A 37 15.51 -24.18 12.06
C ASP A 37 16.65 -23.16 12.07
N LEU A 38 17.08 -22.65 10.89
CA LEU A 38 18.11 -21.63 10.79
C LEU A 38 17.50 -20.23 10.61
N PRO A 39 17.87 -19.21 11.39
CA PRO A 39 17.41 -17.83 11.17
C PRO A 39 18.03 -17.21 9.90
N ASP A 40 17.29 -16.31 9.22
CA ASP A 40 17.68 -15.69 7.94
C ASP A 40 19.09 -15.03 7.90
N PRO A 41 19.54 -14.25 8.91
CA PRO A 41 20.85 -13.61 8.86
C PRO A 41 21.98 -14.63 8.73
N GLU A 42 21.88 -15.73 9.46
CA GLU A 42 22.87 -16.81 9.46
C GLU A 42 22.86 -17.56 8.11
N ARG A 43 21.69 -17.74 7.48
CA ARG A 43 21.60 -18.35 6.15
C ARG A 43 22.37 -17.54 5.10
N LEU A 44 22.22 -16.21 5.11
CA LEU A 44 22.86 -15.33 4.13
C LEU A 44 24.37 -15.19 4.36
N GLU A 45 24.81 -15.13 5.62
CA GLU A 45 26.25 -15.14 5.93
C GLU A 45 26.90 -16.46 5.52
N ARG A 46 26.23 -17.60 5.78
CA ARG A 46 26.68 -18.91 5.28
C ARG A 46 26.70 -18.95 3.75
N LEU A 47 25.69 -18.40 3.07
CA LEU A 47 25.66 -18.30 1.60
C LEU A 47 26.81 -17.47 1.03
N ALA A 48 27.12 -16.36 1.70
CA ALA A 48 28.21 -15.47 1.31
C ALA A 48 29.58 -16.15 1.49
N ALA A 49 29.74 -16.97 2.53
CA ALA A 49 30.98 -17.68 2.84
C ALA A 49 31.26 -18.89 1.93
N LEU A 50 30.28 -19.35 1.13
CA LEU A 50 30.50 -20.47 0.22
C LEU A 50 31.44 -20.10 -0.93
N PRO A 51 32.51 -20.89 -1.17
CA PRO A 51 33.46 -20.61 -2.23
C PRO A 51 32.79 -20.67 -3.61
N LEU A 52 32.97 -19.61 -4.40
CA LEU A 52 32.38 -19.43 -5.74
C LEU A 52 32.97 -20.35 -6.82
N SER A 53 34.11 -20.99 -6.54
CA SER A 53 34.99 -21.60 -7.55
C SER A 53 34.82 -23.12 -7.74
N ARG A 54 33.98 -23.80 -6.95
CA ARG A 54 33.71 -25.25 -7.14
C ARG A 54 32.21 -25.56 -7.10
N PRO A 55 31.72 -26.47 -7.97
CA PRO A 55 30.40 -27.05 -7.79
C PRO A 55 30.41 -27.74 -6.43
N ALA A 56 29.69 -27.15 -5.49
CA ALA A 56 29.73 -27.61 -4.12
C ALA A 56 29.05 -28.98 -4.07
N ASP A 57 29.79 -30.03 -3.72
CA ASP A 57 29.21 -31.36 -3.56
C ASP A 57 28.19 -31.27 -2.42
N PRO A 58 26.88 -31.49 -2.67
CA PRO A 58 25.87 -31.45 -1.63
C PRO A 58 26.16 -32.41 -0.45
N ALA A 59 27.01 -33.43 -0.66
CA ALA A 59 27.46 -34.34 0.39
C ALA A 59 28.42 -33.68 1.41
N GLU A 60 29.10 -32.60 1.03
CA GLU A 60 29.97 -31.81 1.92
C GLU A 60 29.16 -30.84 2.80
N TRP A 61 27.86 -30.68 2.53
CA TRP A 61 27.03 -29.67 3.16
C TRP A 61 26.44 -30.20 4.45
N VAL A 62 27.18 -30.03 5.53
CA VAL A 62 26.74 -30.42 6.87
C VAL A 62 25.98 -29.26 7.52
N PHE A 63 24.67 -29.41 7.66
CA PHE A 63 23.81 -28.45 8.36
C PHE A 63 23.52 -28.97 9.76
N GLN A 64 23.99 -28.26 10.80
CA GLN A 64 23.80 -28.65 12.21
C GLN A 64 24.24 -30.11 12.48
N GLY A 65 25.36 -30.53 11.90
CA GLY A 65 25.88 -31.90 12.07
C GLY A 65 25.14 -32.98 11.26
N LYS A 66 24.12 -32.63 10.46
CA LYS A 66 23.37 -33.58 9.63
C LYS A 66 23.51 -33.26 8.14
N ARG A 67 23.70 -34.30 7.34
CA ARG A 67 23.64 -34.20 5.87
C ARG A 67 22.18 -34.10 5.42
N PRO A 68 21.86 -33.27 4.41
CA PRO A 68 20.53 -33.24 3.81
C PRO A 68 20.22 -34.59 3.13
N SER A 69 18.96 -35.03 3.23
CA SER A 69 18.54 -36.27 2.55
C SER A 69 18.54 -36.10 1.03
N ALA A 70 18.66 -37.21 0.28
CA ALA A 70 18.63 -37.19 -1.19
C ALA A 70 17.36 -36.51 -1.74
N ARG A 71 16.19 -36.81 -1.15
CA ARG A 71 14.91 -36.17 -1.49
C ARG A 71 14.97 -34.65 -1.32
N ARG A 72 15.61 -34.17 -0.26
CA ARG A 72 15.74 -32.75 0.04
C ARG A 72 16.68 -32.04 -0.92
N ILE A 73 17.80 -32.68 -1.27
CA ILE A 73 18.71 -32.22 -2.32
C ILE A 73 17.94 -32.06 -3.64
N GLU A 74 17.16 -33.06 -4.02
CA GLU A 74 16.39 -33.02 -5.27
C GLU A 74 15.31 -31.93 -5.25
N SER A 75 14.55 -31.81 -4.15
CA SER A 75 13.60 -30.70 -3.97
C SER A 75 14.27 -29.33 -4.09
N ALA A 76 15.47 -29.16 -3.52
CA ALA A 76 16.21 -27.90 -3.61
C ALA A 76 16.72 -27.61 -5.02
N ARG A 77 17.14 -28.64 -5.78
CA ARG A 77 17.51 -28.49 -7.20
C ARG A 77 16.32 -28.03 -8.03
N LEU A 78 15.17 -28.68 -7.87
CA LEU A 78 13.95 -28.30 -8.58
C LEU A 78 13.55 -26.86 -8.25
N LEU A 79 13.57 -26.50 -6.96
CA LEU A 79 13.24 -25.15 -6.52
C LEU A 79 14.18 -24.09 -7.09
N ALA A 80 15.49 -24.36 -7.13
CA ALA A 80 16.48 -23.45 -7.71
C ALA A 80 16.29 -23.28 -9.22
N ARG A 81 15.93 -24.34 -9.95
CA ARG A 81 15.56 -24.26 -11.37
C ARG A 81 14.32 -23.38 -11.55
N THR A 82 13.26 -23.64 -10.79
CA THR A 82 12.03 -22.82 -10.83
C THR A 82 12.34 -21.34 -10.55
N TRP A 83 13.22 -21.03 -9.60
CA TRP A 83 13.64 -19.65 -9.35
C TRP A 83 14.36 -19.06 -10.55
N MET A 84 15.34 -19.78 -11.11
CA MET A 84 16.09 -19.33 -12.28
C MET A 84 15.17 -19.09 -13.49
N ASP A 85 14.25 -20.01 -13.76
CA ASP A 85 13.26 -19.91 -14.85
C ASP A 85 12.31 -18.72 -14.66
N SER A 86 12.04 -18.32 -13.42
CA SER A 86 11.26 -17.11 -13.11
C SER A 86 12.05 -15.78 -13.24
N GLY A 87 13.33 -15.87 -13.63
CA GLY A 87 14.24 -14.73 -13.75
C GLY A 87 14.89 -14.31 -12.43
N LEU A 88 14.80 -15.11 -11.36
CA LEU A 88 15.48 -14.83 -10.10
C LEU A 88 16.97 -15.14 -10.24
N ARG A 89 17.79 -14.22 -9.73
CA ARG A 89 19.24 -14.36 -9.63
C ARG A 89 19.66 -14.06 -8.20
N LEU A 90 20.74 -14.69 -7.75
CA LEU A 90 21.47 -14.25 -6.57
C LEU A 90 22.64 -13.41 -7.08
N ILE A 91 22.90 -12.25 -6.50
CA ILE A 91 24.03 -11.42 -6.91
C ILE A 91 24.84 -10.99 -5.69
N GLU A 92 26.10 -10.69 -5.93
CA GLU A 92 26.89 -9.89 -5.01
C GLU A 92 26.72 -8.42 -5.36
N VAL A 93 26.28 -7.66 -4.37
CA VAL A 93 26.18 -6.21 -4.45
C VAL A 93 27.48 -5.67 -3.87
N PRO A 94 28.31 -4.99 -4.67
CA PRO A 94 29.54 -4.37 -4.19
C PRO A 94 29.22 -3.45 -3.02
N ALA A 95 30.07 -3.47 -2.00
CA ALA A 95 29.99 -2.47 -0.95
C ALA A 95 30.20 -1.08 -1.60
N ARG A 96 29.24 -0.17 -1.41
CA ARG A 96 29.40 1.22 -1.84
C ARG A 96 30.19 1.98 -0.77
N ALA A 97 30.73 3.15 -1.10
CA ALA A 97 31.42 4.02 -0.11
C ALA A 97 30.53 4.34 1.11
N SER A 98 29.21 4.27 0.92
CA SER A 98 28.18 4.42 1.94
C SER A 98 27.99 3.19 2.84
N ASP A 99 28.74 2.10 2.66
CA ASP A 99 28.65 0.89 3.47
C ASP A 99 29.77 0.82 4.53
N PRO A 100 29.54 0.14 5.67
CA PRO A 100 30.64 -0.20 6.57
C PRO A 100 31.68 -1.05 5.81
N PRO A 101 32.99 -0.80 6.00
CA PRO A 101 34.04 -1.48 5.25
C PRO A 101 34.00 -3.01 5.45
N GLY A 102 34.25 -3.76 4.37
CA GLY A 102 34.54 -5.20 4.40
C GLY A 102 33.37 -6.18 4.32
N ARG A 103 32.13 -5.74 4.04
CA ARG A 103 30.97 -6.65 3.98
C ARG A 103 30.39 -6.75 2.56
N LEU A 104 30.74 -7.82 1.84
CA LEU A 104 29.99 -8.23 0.64
C LEU A 104 28.54 -8.46 1.01
N ARG A 105 27.62 -7.93 0.20
CA ARG A 105 26.19 -8.13 0.41
C ARG A 105 25.63 -9.03 -0.68
N SER A 106 25.11 -10.19 -0.31
CA SER A 106 24.33 -11.01 -1.24
C SER A 106 22.87 -10.59 -1.22
N ALA A 107 22.25 -10.50 -2.41
CA ALA A 107 20.82 -10.24 -2.54
C ALA A 107 20.20 -11.05 -3.68
N PHE A 108 18.96 -11.46 -3.47
CA PHE A 108 18.12 -12.01 -4.53
C PHE A 108 17.58 -10.87 -5.36
N VAL A 109 17.61 -11.02 -6.68
CA VAL A 109 17.12 -10.01 -7.61
C VAL A 109 16.24 -10.63 -8.70
N ARG A 110 15.34 -9.82 -9.26
CA ARG A 110 14.59 -10.12 -10.48
C ARG A 110 14.45 -8.84 -11.30
N GLY A 111 14.85 -8.89 -12.58
CA GLY A 111 14.91 -7.74 -13.47
C GLY A 111 16.33 -7.48 -13.99
N ASP A 112 16.54 -6.32 -14.62
CA ASP A 112 17.83 -5.95 -15.20
C ASP A 112 18.83 -5.49 -14.11
N THR A 113 19.91 -6.25 -13.93
CA THR A 113 20.94 -5.95 -12.94
C THR A 113 21.85 -4.79 -13.34
N ALA A 114 21.86 -4.38 -14.61
CA ALA A 114 22.57 -3.18 -15.06
C ALA A 114 22.01 -1.90 -14.42
N LEU A 115 20.80 -1.95 -13.86
CA LEU A 115 20.25 -0.84 -13.07
C LEU A 115 21.06 -0.53 -11.81
N LEU A 116 21.84 -1.49 -11.29
CA LEU A 116 22.75 -1.26 -10.16
C LEU A 116 24.01 -0.49 -10.53
N ASP A 117 24.33 -0.39 -11.83
CA ASP A 117 25.46 0.41 -12.34
C ASP A 117 25.12 1.89 -12.52
N ARG A 118 23.84 2.24 -12.39
CA ARG A 118 23.40 3.62 -12.44
C ARG A 118 23.73 4.35 -11.15
N ARG A 119 23.84 5.67 -11.28
CA ARG A 119 23.86 6.59 -10.15
C ARG A 119 22.48 6.61 -9.49
N LEU A 120 22.35 5.98 -8.33
CA LEU A 120 21.07 5.81 -7.64
C LEU A 120 20.81 6.93 -6.63
N LEU A 121 19.60 7.49 -6.66
CA LEU A 121 19.08 8.44 -5.67
C LEU A 121 18.03 7.77 -4.79
N ALA A 122 17.99 8.09 -3.49
CA ALA A 122 16.85 7.74 -2.63
C ALA A 122 16.10 9.00 -2.18
N VAL A 123 14.77 8.98 -2.27
CA VAL A 123 13.89 10.01 -1.66
C VAL A 123 13.23 9.38 -0.43
N LEU A 124 13.55 9.90 0.75
CA LEU A 124 13.26 9.24 2.01
C LEU A 124 12.44 10.11 2.96
N ASN A 125 11.56 9.43 3.68
CA ASN A 125 10.66 9.98 4.67
C ASN A 125 10.69 9.11 5.93
N SER A 126 10.46 9.71 7.10
CA SER A 126 9.97 8.94 8.24
C SER A 126 8.56 8.44 7.99
N ARG A 127 8.11 7.41 8.74
CA ARG A 127 6.75 6.84 8.58
C ARG A 127 5.67 7.93 8.60
N LYS A 128 4.77 7.88 7.63
CA LYS A 128 3.66 8.82 7.45
C LYS A 128 2.32 8.24 7.87
N PRO A 129 1.30 9.10 8.07
CA PRO A 129 -0.08 8.64 8.25
C PRO A 129 -0.50 7.74 7.09
N ARG A 130 -1.45 6.83 7.35
CA ARG A 130 -1.95 5.87 6.34
C ARG A 130 -2.91 6.49 5.32
N LEU A 131 -3.38 7.70 5.59
CA LEU A 131 -4.28 8.44 4.72
C LEU A 131 -3.51 9.69 4.26
N PRO A 132 -2.69 9.58 3.21
CA PRO A 132 -2.04 10.74 2.61
C PRO A 132 -3.09 11.70 2.04
N ALA A 133 -2.88 13.00 2.23
CA ALA A 133 -3.66 14.02 1.53
C ALA A 133 -2.78 14.77 0.51
N PRO A 134 -3.33 15.24 -0.63
CA PRO A 134 -2.53 16.02 -1.59
C PRO A 134 -1.87 17.28 -1.01
N ARG A 135 -2.52 17.88 -0.01
CA ARG A 135 -2.01 19.05 0.72
C ARG A 135 -0.87 18.74 1.68
N ASP A 136 -0.62 17.46 1.98
CA ASP A 136 0.45 17.07 2.88
C ASP A 136 1.80 17.52 2.32
N ARG A 137 2.58 18.18 3.18
CA ARG A 137 3.90 18.70 2.80
C ARG A 137 4.82 17.60 2.27
N TRP A 138 4.82 16.42 2.89
CA TRP A 138 5.62 15.29 2.43
C TRP A 138 5.20 14.72 1.08
N VAL A 139 3.89 14.74 0.74
CA VAL A 139 3.38 14.28 -0.56
C VAL A 139 3.92 15.21 -1.66
N ARG A 140 3.68 16.52 -1.52
CA ARG A 140 4.16 17.52 -2.48
C ARG A 140 5.69 17.51 -2.61
N ALA A 141 6.40 17.38 -1.50
CA ALA A 141 7.84 17.37 -1.49
C ALA A 141 8.45 16.13 -2.13
N THR A 142 7.86 14.96 -1.88
CA THR A 142 8.27 13.72 -2.52
C THR A 142 8.04 13.81 -4.03
N ALA A 143 6.88 14.28 -4.48
CA ALA A 143 6.60 14.49 -5.89
C ALA A 143 7.58 15.47 -6.56
N ALA A 144 7.87 16.60 -5.92
CA ALA A 144 8.83 17.58 -6.42
C ALA A 144 10.26 17.00 -6.51
N ALA A 145 10.70 16.26 -5.50
CA ALA A 145 12.02 15.63 -5.48
C ALA A 145 12.16 14.57 -6.60
N ILE A 146 11.13 13.76 -6.83
CA ILE A 146 11.13 12.74 -7.89
C ILE A 146 11.14 13.39 -9.29
N ARG A 147 10.34 14.44 -9.52
CA ARG A 147 10.38 15.22 -10.78
C ARG A 147 11.73 15.90 -11.02
N GLN A 148 12.44 16.27 -9.95
CA GLN A 148 13.79 16.83 -10.09
C GLN A 148 14.84 15.75 -10.38
N ALA A 149 14.66 14.53 -9.87
CA ALA A 149 15.56 13.40 -10.08
C ALA A 149 15.69 13.00 -11.56
N ASP A 150 14.57 13.08 -12.30
CA ASP A 150 14.48 12.82 -13.74
C ASP A 150 15.55 13.57 -14.56
N ARG A 151 15.82 14.83 -14.19
CA ARG A 151 16.73 15.72 -14.92
C ARG A 151 18.20 15.32 -14.83
N ASN A 152 18.58 14.41 -13.92
CA ASN A 152 19.98 14.07 -13.64
C ASN A 152 20.41 12.71 -14.20
N ALA A 153 19.59 12.07 -15.05
CA ALA A 153 19.89 10.80 -15.73
C ALA A 153 20.27 9.60 -14.82
N GLY A 154 19.98 9.70 -13.52
CA GLY A 154 20.20 8.64 -12.54
C GLY A 154 19.05 7.63 -12.48
N GLY A 155 19.23 6.59 -11.68
CA GLY A 155 18.13 5.72 -11.25
C GLY A 155 17.60 6.11 -9.87
N LEU A 156 16.44 5.57 -9.49
CA LEU A 156 15.90 5.68 -8.14
C LEU A 156 16.17 4.38 -7.37
N VAL A 157 16.48 4.46 -6.09
CA VAL A 157 16.33 3.33 -5.17
C VAL A 157 15.20 3.62 -4.18
N THR A 158 14.25 2.69 -4.12
CA THR A 158 13.02 2.82 -3.33
C THR A 158 12.61 1.47 -2.75
N SER A 159 11.38 1.35 -2.26
CA SER A 159 10.81 0.13 -1.72
C SER A 159 9.28 0.09 -1.92
N LEU A 160 8.61 -0.83 -1.22
CA LEU A 160 7.16 -1.01 -1.12
C LEU A 160 6.74 -1.17 0.36
N GLY A 161 5.44 -1.22 0.60
CA GLY A 161 4.84 -1.53 1.90
C GLY A 161 4.61 -0.33 2.82
N ASN A 162 4.83 0.89 2.32
CA ASN A 162 4.34 2.14 2.91
C ASN A 162 4.21 3.25 1.86
N ASP A 163 3.34 4.23 2.13
CA ASP A 163 3.00 5.27 1.16
C ASP A 163 4.19 6.10 0.66
N PRO A 164 5.18 6.51 1.49
CA PRO A 164 6.31 7.26 0.96
C PRO A 164 7.14 6.50 -0.08
N TYR A 165 7.43 5.21 0.16
CA TYR A 165 8.20 4.42 -0.80
C TYR A 165 7.39 4.09 -2.05
N GLU A 166 6.13 3.71 -1.89
CA GLU A 166 5.27 3.39 -3.01
C GLU A 166 5.01 4.63 -3.88
N MET A 167 4.74 5.79 -3.28
CA MET A 167 4.63 7.05 -4.01
C MET A 167 5.90 7.34 -4.82
N ALA A 168 7.08 7.20 -4.22
CA ALA A 168 8.34 7.37 -4.95
C ALA A 168 8.49 6.38 -6.11
N ALA A 169 8.13 5.11 -5.89
CA ALA A 169 8.23 4.05 -6.90
C ALA A 169 7.29 4.28 -8.09
N TYR A 170 6.02 4.59 -7.83
CA TYR A 170 5.01 4.78 -8.88
C TYR A 170 5.17 6.11 -9.62
N LEU A 171 5.59 7.19 -8.94
CA LEU A 171 5.92 8.43 -9.66
C LEU A 171 7.17 8.29 -10.52
N ALA A 172 8.17 7.51 -10.07
CA ALA A 172 9.32 7.19 -10.90
C ALA A 172 8.93 6.33 -12.11
N LEU A 173 8.01 5.38 -11.92
CA LEU A 173 7.46 4.57 -13.01
C LEU A 173 6.77 5.44 -14.06
N ASP A 174 5.91 6.36 -13.64
CA ASP A 174 5.19 7.30 -14.51
C ASP A 174 6.11 8.20 -15.32
N LEU A 175 7.24 8.62 -14.72
CA LEU A 175 8.27 9.43 -15.38
C LEU A 175 9.27 8.57 -16.18
N GLY A 176 9.14 7.24 -16.16
CA GLY A 176 10.06 6.33 -16.83
C GLY A 176 11.46 6.29 -16.22
N ILE A 177 11.64 6.71 -14.97
CA ILE A 177 12.92 6.69 -14.26
C ILE A 177 13.25 5.22 -13.91
N PRO A 178 14.43 4.71 -14.31
CA PRO A 178 14.86 3.37 -13.92
C PRO A 178 15.01 3.25 -12.41
N GLN A 179 14.56 2.14 -11.82
CA GLN A 179 14.50 2.02 -10.37
C GLN A 179 14.86 0.64 -9.83
N VAL A 180 15.47 0.65 -8.64
CA VAL A 180 15.73 -0.53 -7.82
C VAL A 180 14.76 -0.51 -6.63
N VAL A 181 13.90 -1.52 -6.56
CA VAL A 181 12.89 -1.67 -5.50
C VAL A 181 13.37 -2.70 -4.49
N VAL A 182 13.74 -2.24 -3.30
CA VAL A 182 14.23 -3.10 -2.21
C VAL A 182 13.06 -3.64 -1.37
N CYS A 183 12.84 -4.95 -1.37
CA CYS A 183 11.77 -5.60 -0.61
C CYS A 183 12.13 -5.81 0.88
N ASP A 184 11.14 -5.74 1.78
CA ASP A 184 11.29 -6.04 3.22
C ASP A 184 10.99 -7.52 3.57
N ALA A 185 10.99 -8.37 2.56
CA ALA A 185 10.73 -9.81 2.61
C ALA A 185 11.36 -10.49 1.38
N PRO A 186 11.46 -11.84 1.36
CA PRO A 186 11.86 -12.58 0.16
C PRO A 186 11.04 -12.17 -1.06
N LEU A 187 11.65 -12.27 -2.25
CA LEU A 187 10.93 -11.91 -3.47
C LEU A 187 9.69 -12.80 -3.63
N PRO A 188 8.57 -12.29 -4.19
CA PRO A 188 7.32 -13.04 -4.32
C PRO A 188 7.47 -14.42 -4.98
N TRP A 189 8.36 -14.53 -5.97
CA TRP A 189 8.69 -15.76 -6.71
C TRP A 189 9.47 -16.79 -5.88
N MET A 190 9.94 -16.42 -4.69
CA MET A 190 10.61 -17.31 -3.74
C MET A 190 9.63 -17.90 -2.70
N GLY A 191 8.38 -17.42 -2.68
CA GLY A 191 7.35 -17.77 -1.70
C GLY A 191 6.48 -18.96 -2.10
N SER A 192 5.24 -18.97 -1.58
CA SER A 192 4.23 -19.95 -1.99
C SER A 192 3.83 -19.75 -3.45
N PRO A 193 3.22 -20.75 -4.12
CA PRO A 193 2.73 -20.62 -5.49
C PRO A 193 1.75 -19.45 -5.70
N THR A 194 1.05 -19.04 -4.64
CA THR A 194 0.11 -17.90 -4.66
C THR A 194 0.76 -16.54 -4.41
N ALA A 195 2.01 -16.50 -3.93
CA ALA A 195 2.68 -15.25 -3.57
C ALA A 195 2.94 -14.35 -4.79
N PRO A 196 3.40 -14.86 -5.96
CA PRO A 196 3.50 -14.07 -7.18
C PRO A 196 2.15 -13.49 -7.61
N ALA A 197 1.10 -14.31 -7.67
CA ALA A 197 -0.23 -13.85 -8.10
C ALA A 197 -0.77 -12.73 -7.20
N ARG A 198 -0.62 -12.86 -5.87
CA ARG A 198 -1.00 -11.80 -4.93
C ARG A 198 -0.15 -10.54 -5.11
N PHE A 199 1.15 -10.69 -5.32
CA PHE A 199 2.02 -9.55 -5.55
C PHE A 199 1.68 -8.82 -6.86
N LEU A 200 1.46 -9.56 -7.95
CA LEU A 200 1.08 -9.02 -9.25
C LEU A 200 -0.29 -8.35 -9.23
N ALA A 201 -1.27 -8.92 -8.50
CA ALA A 201 -2.58 -8.28 -8.31
C ALA A 201 -2.48 -6.89 -7.69
N GLU A 202 -1.40 -6.62 -6.94
CA GLU A 202 -1.14 -5.33 -6.30
C GLU A 202 -0.14 -4.47 -7.11
N HIS A 203 0.89 -5.05 -7.71
CA HIS A 203 2.07 -4.36 -8.23
C HIS A 203 2.44 -4.74 -9.68
N ALA A 204 1.49 -5.23 -10.50
CA ALA A 204 1.75 -5.61 -11.90
C ALA A 204 2.51 -4.53 -12.69
N GLU A 205 2.10 -3.26 -12.56
CA GLU A 205 2.71 -2.13 -13.27
C GLU A 205 4.22 -1.98 -13.02
N LEU A 206 4.68 -2.33 -11.80
CA LEU A 206 6.11 -2.36 -11.46
C LEU A 206 6.76 -3.69 -11.86
N ALA A 207 6.06 -4.80 -11.67
CA ALA A 207 6.59 -6.16 -11.84
C ALA A 207 6.96 -6.52 -13.29
N ASP A 208 6.22 -5.94 -14.24
CA ASP A 208 6.35 -6.21 -15.67
C ASP A 208 7.19 -5.15 -16.39
N ASN A 209 7.67 -4.13 -15.67
CA ASN A 209 8.43 -3.04 -16.27
C ASN A 209 9.92 -3.36 -16.30
N VAL A 210 10.50 -3.35 -17.51
CA VAL A 210 11.93 -3.61 -17.76
C VAL A 210 12.88 -2.62 -17.07
N ARG A 211 12.38 -1.46 -16.66
CA ARG A 211 13.15 -0.43 -15.94
C ARG A 211 13.10 -0.61 -14.42
N VAL A 212 12.56 -1.73 -13.93
CA VAL A 212 12.46 -2.04 -12.51
C VAL A 212 13.29 -3.28 -12.17
N LEU A 213 14.20 -3.14 -11.21
CA LEU A 213 14.91 -4.25 -10.58
C LEU A 213 14.35 -4.47 -9.17
N PHE A 214 13.74 -5.62 -8.93
CA PHE A 214 13.41 -6.02 -7.57
C PHE A 214 14.63 -6.61 -6.88
N LEU A 215 14.90 -6.18 -5.65
CA LEU A 215 16.01 -6.65 -4.84
C LEU A 215 15.50 -7.04 -3.45
N SER A 216 15.84 -8.23 -2.98
CA SER A 216 15.58 -8.68 -1.61
C SER A 216 16.86 -9.09 -0.91
N PRO A 217 17.17 -8.51 0.25
CA PRO A 217 18.25 -8.98 1.09
C PRO A 217 17.82 -10.13 2.03
N PHE A 218 16.69 -10.79 1.74
CA PHE A 218 16.11 -11.85 2.55
C PHE A 218 16.03 -13.14 1.75
N SER A 219 16.49 -14.24 2.36
CA SER A 219 16.33 -15.60 1.86
C SER A 219 14.96 -16.15 2.26
N PRO A 220 14.40 -17.17 1.56
CA PRO A 220 13.14 -17.75 1.97
C PRO A 220 13.29 -18.54 3.29
N GLY A 221 12.15 -18.85 3.93
CA GLY A 221 12.08 -19.53 5.22
C GLY A 221 11.77 -18.56 6.38
N THR A 222 12.14 -18.94 7.61
CA THR A 222 11.83 -18.16 8.83
C THR A 222 12.43 -16.77 8.78
N GLN A 223 11.56 -15.76 8.75
CA GLN A 223 11.93 -14.36 8.60
C GLN A 223 12.09 -13.67 9.97
N PRO A 224 13.04 -12.72 10.12
CA PRO A 224 13.13 -11.88 11.32
C PRO A 224 11.82 -11.10 11.54
N PRO A 225 11.55 -10.58 12.75
CA PRO A 225 10.39 -9.72 12.99
C PRO A 225 10.31 -8.53 12.03
N ARG A 226 9.08 -8.10 11.68
CA ARG A 226 8.84 -7.06 10.66
C ARG A 226 9.66 -5.79 10.90
N ALA A 227 9.80 -5.34 12.15
CA ALA A 227 10.58 -4.14 12.47
C ALA A 227 12.06 -4.27 12.08
N GLN A 228 12.67 -5.43 12.29
CA GLN A 228 14.07 -5.69 11.91
C GLN A 228 14.22 -5.76 10.39
N ARG A 229 13.25 -6.39 9.71
CA ARG A 229 13.26 -6.45 8.24
C ARG A 229 13.15 -5.08 7.60
N GLN A 230 12.23 -4.25 8.10
CA GLN A 230 12.09 -2.87 7.64
C GLN A 230 13.36 -2.07 7.88
N ALA A 231 14.00 -2.21 9.05
CA ALA A 231 15.26 -1.54 9.35
C ALA A 231 16.39 -1.98 8.40
N ARG A 232 16.50 -3.28 8.11
CA ARG A 232 17.48 -3.83 7.17
C ARG A 232 17.21 -3.36 5.75
N ARG A 233 15.97 -3.42 5.30
CA ARG A 233 15.54 -2.90 3.99
C ARG A 233 15.91 -1.43 3.82
N ASP A 234 15.59 -0.61 4.82
CA ASP A 234 15.93 0.82 4.81
C ASP A 234 17.45 1.05 4.72
N ALA A 235 18.25 0.24 5.41
CA ALA A 235 19.71 0.29 5.32
C ALA A 235 20.23 -0.12 3.93
N TRP A 236 19.53 -1.02 3.23
CA TRP A 236 19.83 -1.37 1.84
C TRP A 236 19.47 -0.25 0.88
N VAL A 237 18.31 0.40 1.04
CA VAL A 237 17.93 1.58 0.23
C VAL A 237 18.99 2.68 0.37
N VAL A 238 19.41 2.99 1.60
CA VAL A 238 20.45 4.00 1.85
C VAL A 238 21.83 3.56 1.35
N GLY A 239 22.22 2.30 1.56
CA GLY A 239 23.52 1.78 1.11
C GLY A 239 23.64 1.72 -0.42
N LEU A 240 22.55 1.44 -1.12
CA LEU A 240 22.52 1.46 -2.59
C LEU A 240 22.52 2.88 -3.17
N ALA A 241 22.06 3.89 -2.42
CA ALA A 241 22.00 5.26 -2.93
C ALA A 241 23.37 5.95 -2.91
N GLU A 242 23.67 6.67 -3.99
CA GLU A 242 24.81 7.60 -4.08
C GLU A 242 24.47 9.02 -3.61
N SER A 243 23.18 9.32 -3.45
CA SER A 243 22.71 10.56 -2.86
C SER A 243 21.35 10.38 -2.23
N LEU A 244 21.06 11.16 -1.19
CA LEU A 244 19.82 11.09 -0.44
C LEU A 244 19.08 12.42 -0.50
N VAL A 245 17.76 12.35 -0.67
CA VAL A 245 16.84 13.46 -0.45
C VAL A 245 15.95 13.12 0.73
N MET A 246 16.14 13.84 1.84
CA MET A 246 15.39 13.67 3.08
C MET A 246 14.26 14.70 3.14
N ILE A 247 13.02 14.21 3.12
CA ILE A 247 11.83 15.06 3.05
C ILE A 247 11.37 15.45 4.46
N GLU A 248 10.91 14.51 5.26
CA GLU A 248 10.45 14.79 6.62
C GLU A 248 10.89 13.66 7.55
N VAL A 249 11.97 13.93 8.29
CA VAL A 249 12.64 13.02 9.21
C VAL A 249 12.37 13.42 10.66
N ARG A 250 11.94 12.45 11.47
CA ARG A 250 11.73 12.63 12.92
C ARG A 250 13.04 12.51 13.68
N ALA A 251 13.19 13.29 14.75
CA ALA A 251 14.31 13.19 15.68
C ALA A 251 14.37 11.82 16.39
N GLY A 252 15.59 11.32 16.64
CA GLY A 252 15.88 9.99 17.18
C GLY A 252 15.46 8.83 16.26
N GLY A 253 15.04 9.12 15.02
CA GLY A 253 14.46 8.16 14.11
C GLY A 253 15.47 7.21 13.46
N HIS A 254 15.00 6.08 12.94
CA HIS A 254 15.83 5.18 12.12
C HIS A 254 16.37 5.87 10.86
N MET A 255 15.52 6.66 10.18
CA MET A 255 15.90 7.42 9.00
C MET A 255 16.97 8.47 9.28
N GLU A 256 16.88 9.17 10.42
CA GLU A 256 17.91 10.14 10.83
C GLU A 256 19.25 9.45 11.03
N ARG A 257 19.29 8.34 11.79
CA ARG A 257 20.54 7.59 12.02
C ARG A 257 21.18 7.12 10.72
N LEU A 258 20.38 6.58 9.79
CA LEU A 258 20.89 6.15 8.48
C LEU A 258 21.41 7.33 7.65
N ALA A 259 20.68 8.44 7.60
CA ALA A 259 21.09 9.61 6.84
C ALA A 259 22.34 10.29 7.45
N SER A 260 22.42 10.40 8.78
CA SER A 260 23.62 10.92 9.47
C SER A 260 24.84 10.02 9.23
N ALA A 261 24.65 8.70 9.27
CA ALA A 261 25.73 7.76 8.96
C ALA A 261 26.19 7.84 7.50
N ALA A 262 25.27 8.03 6.56
CA ALA A 262 25.59 8.24 5.15
C ALA A 262 26.33 9.58 4.94
N LEU A 263 25.86 10.67 5.57
CA LEU A 263 26.49 11.98 5.54
C LEU A 263 27.92 11.94 6.09
N GLY A 264 28.13 11.26 7.22
CA GLY A 264 29.47 11.06 7.81
C GLY A 264 30.43 10.26 6.93
N ARG A 265 29.92 9.52 5.93
CA ARG A 265 30.71 8.83 4.89
C ARG A 265 30.85 9.64 3.60
N GLY A 266 30.46 10.91 3.61
CA GLY A 266 30.55 11.81 2.45
C GLY A 266 29.46 11.60 1.40
N VAL A 267 28.40 10.83 1.69
CA VAL A 267 27.25 10.71 0.78
C VAL A 267 26.52 12.06 0.75
N PRO A 268 26.27 12.66 -0.42
CA PRO A 268 25.47 13.87 -0.53
C PRO A 268 24.06 13.67 0.04
N VAL A 269 23.73 14.41 1.09
CA VAL A 269 22.39 14.44 1.69
C VAL A 269 21.77 15.81 1.48
N ARG A 270 20.62 15.86 0.81
CA ARG A 270 19.78 17.05 0.67
C ARG A 270 18.58 16.94 1.60
N VAL A 271 18.27 17.99 2.34
CA VAL A 271 17.21 18.00 3.34
C VAL A 271 16.22 19.12 3.03
N LEU A 272 14.94 18.81 3.13
CA LEU A 272 13.88 19.81 3.00
C LEU A 272 13.90 20.74 4.21
N ILE A 273 13.94 22.05 3.97
CA ILE A 273 13.61 23.07 4.97
C ILE A 273 12.09 23.30 4.92
N PRO A 274 11.32 22.90 5.95
CA PRO A 274 9.90 23.18 5.97
C PRO A 274 9.63 24.66 6.25
N ASN A 275 8.50 25.19 5.78
CA ASN A 275 8.06 26.55 6.11
C ASN A 275 7.78 26.74 7.61
N ARG A 276 7.47 25.64 8.31
CA ARG A 276 7.25 25.59 9.76
C ARG A 276 7.83 24.27 10.28
N ALA A 277 8.72 24.36 11.27
CA ALA A 277 9.24 23.19 11.95
C ALA A 277 8.16 22.52 12.81
N ASP A 278 8.14 21.19 12.81
CA ASP A 278 7.28 20.38 13.66
C ASP A 278 7.94 19.02 13.95
N ARG A 279 7.31 18.18 14.78
CA ARG A 279 7.83 16.85 15.17
C ARG A 279 8.18 15.93 13.99
N SER A 280 7.60 16.16 12.81
CA SER A 280 7.90 15.36 11.62
C SER A 280 9.20 15.77 10.92
N THR A 281 9.77 16.93 11.28
CA THR A 281 10.98 17.52 10.67
C THR A 281 12.10 17.82 11.66
N GLU A 282 11.96 17.54 12.95
CA GLU A 282 13.03 17.78 13.93
C GLU A 282 14.35 17.06 13.55
N GLY A 283 14.27 15.88 12.95
CA GLY A 283 15.45 15.17 12.44
C GLY A 283 16.09 15.84 11.21
N ASN A 284 15.34 16.63 10.45
CA ASN A 284 15.91 17.45 9.37
C ASN A 284 16.89 18.48 9.95
N GLU A 285 16.56 19.10 11.08
CA GLU A 285 17.42 20.10 11.73
C GLU A 285 18.75 19.50 12.21
N THR A 286 18.73 18.26 12.73
CA THR A 286 19.96 17.54 13.06
C THR A 286 20.84 17.35 11.83
N LEU A 287 20.26 16.91 10.72
CA LEU A 287 21.01 16.68 9.48
C LEU A 287 21.57 17.98 8.91
N ILE A 288 20.82 19.08 8.98
CA ILE A 288 21.29 20.41 8.56
C ILE A 288 22.48 20.86 9.41
N ARG A 289 22.39 20.73 10.74
CA ARG A 289 23.52 21.05 11.65
C ARG A 289 24.74 20.16 11.40
N ALA A 290 24.54 18.93 10.94
CA ALA A 290 25.60 18.01 10.56
C ALA A 290 26.21 18.28 9.17
N GLY A 291 25.76 19.33 8.46
CA GLY A 291 26.32 19.76 7.18
C GLY A 291 25.56 19.26 5.94
N ALA A 292 24.34 18.74 6.09
CA ALA A 292 23.53 18.36 4.94
C ALA A 292 23.15 19.59 4.10
N MET A 293 23.13 19.42 2.78
CA MET A 293 22.63 20.44 1.85
C MET A 293 21.14 20.65 2.07
N THR A 294 20.64 21.84 1.74
CA THR A 294 19.24 22.17 1.95
C THR A 294 18.52 22.48 0.65
N PHE A 295 17.22 22.28 0.64
CA PHE A 295 16.35 22.78 -0.41
C PHE A 295 15.00 23.19 0.18
N ARG A 296 14.29 24.06 -0.53
CA ARG A 296 12.93 24.45 -0.21
C ARG A 296 12.00 23.97 -1.32
N LEU A 297 10.76 23.69 -0.96
CA LEU A 297 9.72 23.59 -1.98
C LEU A 297 9.52 24.98 -2.55
N ALA A 298 9.43 25.07 -3.87
CA ALA A 298 8.84 26.25 -4.47
C ALA A 298 7.48 26.47 -3.78
N PRO A 299 7.14 27.72 -3.41
CA PRO A 299 5.78 28.00 -2.97
C PRO A 299 4.87 27.45 -4.06
N SER A 300 4.02 26.50 -3.70
CA SER A 300 3.03 26.01 -4.66
C SER A 300 2.25 27.24 -5.08
N THR A 301 2.24 27.57 -6.37
CA THR A 301 1.14 28.37 -6.90
C THR A 301 -0.10 27.63 -6.40
N PRO A 302 -0.96 28.24 -5.57
CA PRO A 302 -2.23 27.60 -5.25
C PRO A 302 -2.80 27.14 -6.59
N PRO A 303 -3.28 25.88 -6.69
CA PRO A 303 -3.72 25.33 -7.97
C PRO A 303 -4.57 26.40 -8.67
N LEU A 304 -4.05 26.90 -9.80
CA LEU A 304 -4.75 27.85 -10.66
C LEU A 304 -6.06 27.16 -11.05
N GLY A 305 -7.14 27.48 -10.36
CA GLY A 305 -8.45 26.92 -10.68
C GLY A 305 -8.66 25.47 -10.26
N GLY A 306 -8.36 25.12 -9.02
CA GLY A 306 -9.51 24.61 -8.26
C GLY A 306 -10.42 25.81 -8.13
N ARG A 307 -11.37 25.99 -9.07
CA ARG A 307 -12.47 26.93 -8.85
C ARG A 307 -13.00 26.51 -7.48
N ALA A 308 -12.69 27.25 -6.41
CA ALA A 308 -13.78 27.69 -5.56
C ALA A 308 -14.75 28.21 -6.59
N ALA A 309 -15.78 27.41 -6.91
CA ALA A 309 -16.83 27.87 -7.79
C ALA A 309 -17.11 29.28 -7.29
N GLU A 310 -17.01 30.29 -8.18
CA GLU A 310 -17.69 31.54 -7.89
C GLU A 310 -19.04 31.08 -7.33
N PRO A 311 -19.39 31.46 -6.08
CA PRO A 311 -20.59 30.94 -5.46
C PRO A 311 -21.66 31.13 -6.53
N PRO A 312 -22.32 30.04 -7.00
CA PRO A 312 -23.31 30.18 -8.05
C PRO A 312 -24.18 31.33 -7.60
N THR A 313 -24.29 32.37 -8.44
CA THR A 313 -25.16 33.51 -8.16
C THR A 313 -26.44 32.91 -7.59
N PRO A 314 -26.81 33.18 -6.33
CA PRO A 314 -27.73 32.33 -5.61
C PRO A 314 -29.02 32.26 -6.42
N ALA A 315 -29.19 31.16 -7.16
CA ALA A 315 -30.48 30.76 -7.62
C ALA A 315 -31.28 30.65 -6.34
N ARG A 316 -32.34 31.45 -6.23
CA ARG A 316 -33.22 31.47 -5.07
C ARG A 316 -33.37 30.02 -4.58
N PRO A 317 -33.01 29.70 -3.33
CA PRO A 317 -33.16 28.35 -2.83
C PRO A 317 -34.63 27.97 -3.05
N SER A 318 -34.88 27.08 -4.01
CA SER A 318 -36.16 26.39 -4.09
C SER A 318 -36.33 25.77 -2.72
N ALA A 319 -37.46 26.03 -2.06
CA ALA A 319 -37.75 25.61 -0.70
C ALA A 319 -37.55 24.08 -0.52
N GLN A 320 -36.32 23.65 -0.28
CA GLN A 320 -35.96 22.26 -0.06
C GLN A 320 -35.84 22.10 1.45
N ARG A 321 -36.77 21.32 2.00
CA ARG A 321 -36.90 21.05 3.43
C ARG A 321 -35.58 20.49 3.95
N ARG A 322 -35.00 21.16 4.94
CA ARG A 322 -34.13 20.49 5.93
C ARG A 322 -35.00 19.43 6.60
N LEU A 323 -34.88 18.19 6.15
CA LEU A 323 -35.70 17.10 6.66
C LEU A 323 -35.15 16.72 8.04
N GLY A 324 -36.04 16.71 9.04
CA GLY A 324 -35.83 15.99 10.29
C GLY A 324 -35.79 14.47 10.02
N ALA A 325 -35.91 13.65 11.07
CA ALA A 325 -35.88 12.19 10.94
C ALA A 325 -36.77 11.70 9.76
N PRO A 326 -36.32 10.68 9.00
CA PRO A 326 -37.04 10.21 7.82
C PRO A 326 -38.44 9.72 8.20
N ALA A 327 -39.43 10.00 7.35
CA ALA A 327 -40.83 9.64 7.57
C ALA A 327 -41.08 8.12 7.48
N GLU A 328 -40.21 7.41 6.76
CA GLU A 328 -40.26 5.95 6.60
C GLU A 328 -39.04 5.28 7.24
N PRO A 329 -39.12 3.99 7.61
CA PRO A 329 -37.96 3.24 8.10
C PRO A 329 -36.84 3.18 7.06
N CYS A 330 -35.72 3.84 7.36
CA CYS A 330 -34.52 3.81 6.53
C CYS A 330 -33.45 2.84 7.06
N LEU A 331 -32.57 2.41 6.16
CA LEU A 331 -31.26 1.87 6.51
C LEU A 331 -30.19 2.89 6.10
N TYR A 332 -29.16 3.03 6.94
CA TYR A 332 -28.11 4.03 6.73
C TYR A 332 -26.80 3.37 6.29
N HIS A 333 -26.25 3.84 5.17
CA HIS A 333 -24.90 3.50 4.71
C HIS A 333 -23.97 4.68 4.95
N PHE A 334 -23.05 4.57 5.90
CA PHE A 334 -22.04 5.60 6.11
C PHE A 334 -20.79 5.29 5.28
N THR A 335 -20.41 6.29 4.48
CA THR A 335 -19.16 6.28 3.71
C THR A 335 -17.97 6.41 4.66
N ARG A 336 -16.80 6.02 4.17
CA ARG A 336 -15.57 5.99 4.95
C ARG A 336 -14.40 6.38 4.08
N SER A 337 -13.37 6.94 4.71
CA SER A 337 -12.09 7.15 4.06
C SER A 337 -11.50 5.82 3.56
N CYS A 338 -10.85 5.83 2.41
CA CYS A 338 -10.24 4.66 1.78
C CYS A 338 -8.72 4.83 1.70
N PRO A 339 -7.95 4.25 2.65
CA PRO A 339 -6.50 4.28 2.59
C PRO A 339 -5.98 3.51 1.36
N GLY A 340 -5.28 4.19 0.46
CA GLY A 340 -4.75 3.60 -0.77
C GLY A 340 -5.71 3.74 -1.97
N PRO A 341 -5.44 3.05 -3.09
CA PRO A 341 -6.27 3.15 -4.30
C PRO A 341 -7.72 2.77 -4.06
N TRP A 342 -8.65 3.41 -4.78
CA TRP A 342 -10.04 2.99 -4.83
C TRP A 342 -10.15 1.54 -5.35
N PRO A 343 -11.25 0.81 -5.05
CA PRO A 343 -11.53 -0.45 -5.72
C PRO A 343 -11.54 -0.28 -7.24
N GLY A 344 -10.62 -0.97 -7.93
CA GLY A 344 -10.46 -0.89 -9.39
C GLY A 344 -9.55 0.23 -9.89
N GLN A 345 -9.05 1.12 -9.02
CA GLN A 345 -8.09 2.15 -9.40
C GLN A 345 -6.67 1.58 -9.42
N ALA A 346 -5.93 1.89 -10.48
CA ALA A 346 -4.52 1.52 -10.56
C ALA A 346 -3.71 2.26 -9.49
N ARG A 347 -2.63 1.63 -9.01
CA ARG A 347 -1.84 2.23 -7.94
C ARG A 347 -0.98 3.39 -8.43
N SER A 348 -0.51 3.33 -9.69
CA SER A 348 0.11 4.48 -10.36
C SER A 348 -0.83 5.68 -10.39
N GLU A 349 -2.08 5.47 -10.82
CA GLU A 349 -3.12 6.50 -10.91
C GLU A 349 -3.40 7.14 -9.54
N TYR A 350 -3.49 6.33 -8.48
CA TYR A 350 -3.66 6.83 -7.12
C TYR A 350 -2.54 7.79 -6.71
N TYR A 351 -1.27 7.36 -6.81
CA TYR A 351 -0.15 8.23 -6.40
C TYR A 351 0.03 9.45 -7.31
N ARG A 352 -0.29 9.32 -8.61
CA ARG A 352 -0.35 10.44 -9.54
C ARG A 352 -1.41 11.46 -9.12
N SER A 353 -2.61 11.01 -8.77
CA SER A 353 -3.72 11.88 -8.32
C SER A 353 -3.34 12.68 -7.07
N LEU A 354 -2.64 12.06 -6.12
CA LEU A 354 -2.09 12.72 -4.94
C LEU A 354 -1.03 13.77 -5.32
N ALA A 355 -0.10 13.42 -6.20
CA ALA A 355 0.99 14.29 -6.63
C ALA A 355 0.54 15.49 -7.49
N GLU A 356 -0.60 15.36 -8.16
CA GLU A 356 -1.22 16.39 -8.99
C GLU A 356 -2.29 17.18 -8.24
N SER A 357 -2.63 16.79 -6.99
CA SER A 357 -3.71 17.41 -6.23
C SER A 357 -5.06 17.39 -6.95
N ARG A 358 -5.38 16.27 -7.59
CA ARG A 358 -6.69 16.06 -8.22
C ARG A 358 -7.80 16.06 -7.14
N ASP A 359 -8.98 16.52 -7.53
CA ASP A 359 -10.16 16.45 -6.68
C ASP A 359 -10.45 14.99 -6.30
N GLY A 360 -10.79 14.78 -5.02
CA GLY A 360 -11.06 13.44 -4.49
C GLY A 360 -9.84 12.57 -4.20
N ALA A 361 -8.60 13.04 -4.48
CA ALA A 361 -7.38 12.23 -4.32
C ALA A 361 -6.99 11.95 -2.86
N ALA A 362 -7.57 12.65 -1.88
CA ALA A 362 -7.34 12.39 -0.46
C ALA A 362 -8.06 11.12 0.03
N HIS A 363 -9.05 10.64 -0.73
CA HIS A 363 -9.85 9.46 -0.42
C HIS A 363 -10.50 9.55 0.97
N GLU A 364 -10.96 10.74 1.35
CA GLU A 364 -11.71 10.98 2.58
C GLU A 364 -13.16 10.49 2.42
N ALA A 365 -13.94 10.39 3.52
CA ALA A 365 -15.34 9.96 3.43
C ALA A 365 -16.19 10.80 2.46
N ARG A 366 -15.96 12.12 2.39
CA ARG A 366 -16.61 12.99 1.40
C ARG A 366 -16.29 12.53 -0.02
N ASP A 367 -15.04 12.22 -0.30
CA ASP A 367 -14.60 11.79 -1.64
C ASP A 367 -15.25 10.44 -2.01
N THR A 368 -15.34 9.52 -1.03
CA THR A 368 -16.09 8.26 -1.20
C THR A 368 -17.56 8.50 -1.51
N LEU A 369 -18.21 9.43 -0.81
CA LEU A 369 -19.61 9.79 -1.08
C LEU A 369 -19.78 10.35 -2.49
N LEU A 370 -18.96 11.34 -2.88
CA LEU A 370 -19.03 11.91 -4.23
C LEU A 370 -18.81 10.86 -5.30
N ARG A 371 -17.85 9.96 -5.11
CA ARG A 371 -17.62 8.82 -6.03
C ARG A 371 -18.83 7.90 -6.11
N ILE A 372 -19.47 7.56 -4.99
CA ILE A 372 -20.70 6.75 -4.98
C ILE A 372 -21.83 7.44 -5.75
N LEU A 373 -21.97 8.75 -5.61
CA LEU A 373 -22.99 9.52 -6.31
C LEU A 373 -22.69 9.66 -7.80
N ASP A 374 -21.43 9.89 -8.18
CA ASP A 374 -20.98 9.98 -9.57
C ASP A 374 -21.10 8.61 -10.28
N GLU A 375 -20.70 7.51 -9.62
CA GLU A 375 -20.79 6.14 -10.17
C GLU A 375 -22.18 5.48 -9.97
N LYS A 376 -23.05 6.13 -9.19
CA LYS A 376 -24.34 5.59 -8.74
C LYS A 376 -24.24 4.18 -8.14
N THR A 377 -23.11 3.84 -7.52
CA THR A 377 -22.83 2.47 -7.07
C THR A 377 -22.21 2.47 -5.68
N ILE A 378 -22.78 1.71 -4.75
CA ILE A 378 -22.11 1.35 -3.49
C ILE A 378 -21.44 -0.01 -3.66
N ARG A 379 -20.11 -0.03 -3.70
CA ARG A 379 -19.35 -1.27 -3.85
C ARG A 379 -19.31 -2.05 -2.54
N GLY A 380 -19.71 -3.32 -2.59
CA GLY A 380 -19.65 -4.24 -1.47
C GLY A 380 -18.22 -4.59 -1.08
N GLY A 381 -17.97 -4.76 0.22
CA GLY A 381 -16.67 -5.17 0.76
C GLY A 381 -16.71 -6.55 1.39
N SER A 382 -15.56 -7.23 1.47
CA SER A 382 -15.42 -8.51 2.19
C SER A 382 -14.53 -8.45 3.44
N ARG A 383 -13.87 -7.30 3.68
CA ARG A 383 -12.82 -7.18 4.73
C ARG A 383 -13.32 -7.43 6.16
N MET A 384 -14.60 -7.15 6.43
CA MET A 384 -15.22 -7.36 7.74
C MET A 384 -16.32 -8.41 7.72
N THR A 385 -16.55 -9.06 6.58
CA THR A 385 -17.48 -10.18 6.47
C THR A 385 -16.68 -11.48 6.53
N ARG A 386 -17.32 -12.55 6.99
CA ARG A 386 -16.69 -13.87 6.98
C ARG A 386 -16.98 -14.56 5.64
N GLY A 387 -15.93 -15.07 5.01
CA GLY A 387 -16.02 -15.74 3.72
C GLY A 387 -15.76 -14.82 2.54
N PRO A 388 -15.89 -15.32 1.30
CA PRO A 388 -15.52 -14.58 0.08
C PRO A 388 -16.60 -13.59 -0.37
N VAL A 389 -17.84 -13.71 0.14
CA VAL A 389 -18.97 -12.92 -0.33
C VAL A 389 -18.81 -11.46 0.10
N ARG A 390 -18.73 -10.58 -0.91
CA ARG A 390 -18.77 -9.13 -0.73
C ARG A 390 -20.19 -8.69 -0.39
N ALA A 391 -20.33 -7.68 0.46
CA ALA A 391 -21.63 -7.12 0.79
C ALA A 391 -21.55 -5.61 1.07
N VAL A 392 -22.64 -4.90 0.78
CA VAL A 392 -22.88 -3.54 1.28
C VAL A 392 -23.51 -3.64 2.65
N CYS A 393 -22.90 -2.98 3.64
CA CYS A 393 -23.40 -2.95 5.01
C CYS A 393 -24.20 -1.68 5.28
N PHE A 394 -25.27 -1.82 6.04
CA PHE A 394 -26.12 -0.73 6.53
C PHE A 394 -26.38 -0.89 8.03
N THR A 395 -26.80 0.19 8.69
CA THR A 395 -27.35 0.13 10.04
C THR A 395 -28.84 0.44 10.04
N ALA A 396 -29.62 -0.34 10.78
CA ALA A 396 -31.04 -0.08 11.05
C ALA A 396 -31.24 0.64 12.40
N ARG A 397 -30.25 1.42 12.85
CA ARG A 397 -30.35 2.21 14.06
C ARG A 397 -31.19 3.46 13.80
N GLU A 398 -32.05 3.80 14.76
CA GLU A 398 -32.89 5.00 14.68
C GLU A 398 -32.02 6.24 14.53
N TRP A 399 -32.53 7.24 13.79
CA TRP A 399 -31.80 8.48 13.46
C TRP A 399 -31.15 9.12 14.69
N GLY A 400 -31.92 9.33 15.76
CA GLY A 400 -31.42 9.93 17.01
C GLY A 400 -30.37 9.10 17.74
N ALA A 401 -30.29 7.80 17.44
CA ALA A 401 -29.41 6.83 18.10
C ALA A 401 -28.15 6.49 17.29
N LEU A 402 -27.95 7.14 16.12
CA LEU A 402 -26.76 6.94 15.27
C LEU A 402 -25.49 7.50 15.92
N ARG A 403 -25.60 8.60 16.68
CA ARG A 403 -24.45 9.22 17.37
C ARG A 403 -23.80 8.28 18.38
N GLU A 404 -24.58 7.40 19.01
CA GLU A 404 -24.09 6.39 19.96
C GLU A 404 -23.14 5.37 19.31
N LEU A 405 -23.18 5.24 17.98
CA LEU A 405 -22.27 4.36 17.24
C LEU A 405 -20.91 5.04 16.97
N VAL A 406 -20.83 6.37 17.02
CA VAL A 406 -19.61 7.12 16.68
C VAL A 406 -18.57 6.92 17.77
N ARG A 407 -17.59 6.06 17.48
CA ARG A 407 -16.43 5.83 18.35
C ARG A 407 -15.18 5.57 17.54
N TRP A 408 -14.06 6.05 18.06
CA TRP A 408 -12.73 5.75 17.53
C TRP A 408 -12.37 4.29 17.76
N ARG A 409 -12.01 3.57 16.70
CA ARG A 409 -11.57 2.17 16.75
C ARG A 409 -10.07 2.11 16.57
N LYS A 410 -9.31 2.13 17.68
CA LYS A 410 -7.83 2.09 17.65
C LYS A 410 -7.25 0.97 16.78
N ALA A 411 -7.83 -0.23 16.82
CA ALA A 411 -7.38 -1.37 16.01
C ALA A 411 -7.58 -1.19 14.50
N LEU A 412 -8.59 -0.40 14.10
CA LEU A 412 -8.90 -0.09 12.70
C LEU A 412 -8.36 1.27 12.27
N ILE A 413 -7.91 2.10 13.22
CA ILE A 413 -7.42 3.48 13.03
C ILE A 413 -8.44 4.32 12.25
N ARG A 414 -9.71 4.24 12.66
CA ARG A 414 -10.80 4.98 12.05
C ARG A 414 -11.99 5.15 13.00
N TRP A 415 -12.88 6.07 12.67
CA TRP A 415 -14.19 6.18 13.29
C TRP A 415 -15.12 5.07 12.81
N THR A 416 -16.09 4.70 13.66
CA THR A 416 -17.09 3.67 13.29
C THR A 416 -18.03 4.19 12.19
N LEU A 417 -18.44 5.46 12.31
CA LEU A 417 -19.15 6.24 11.30
C LEU A 417 -18.35 7.52 11.06
N GLU A 418 -18.08 7.85 9.80
CA GLU A 418 -17.61 9.17 9.37
C GLU A 418 -18.84 9.97 8.90
N PRO A 419 -18.86 11.31 8.97
CA PRO A 419 -20.09 12.09 8.90
C PRO A 419 -20.62 12.32 7.47
N PHE A 420 -20.60 11.27 6.65
CA PHE A 420 -21.07 11.25 5.26
C PHE A 420 -21.74 9.91 4.97
N GLY A 421 -22.88 9.91 4.30
CA GLY A 421 -23.61 8.67 4.05
C GLY A 421 -24.85 8.82 3.19
N LEU A 422 -25.63 7.75 3.15
CA LEU A 422 -26.92 7.66 2.48
C LEU A 422 -27.94 7.06 3.44
N ALA A 423 -29.14 7.64 3.48
CA ALA A 423 -30.33 7.01 4.03
C ALA A 423 -31.15 6.45 2.87
N LEU A 424 -31.41 5.14 2.90
CA LEU A 424 -32.11 4.43 1.85
C LEU A 424 -33.38 3.77 2.42
N PRO A 425 -34.47 3.70 1.65
CA PRO A 425 -35.70 3.07 2.09
C PRO A 425 -35.47 1.58 2.38
N ARG A 426 -35.82 1.15 3.61
CA ARG A 426 -35.62 -0.25 4.02
C ARG A 426 -36.42 -1.22 3.15
N ARG A 427 -37.60 -0.80 2.66
CA ARG A 427 -38.44 -1.60 1.75
C ARG A 427 -37.70 -1.93 0.45
N ALA A 428 -37.17 -0.92 -0.25
CA ALA A 428 -36.45 -1.14 -1.50
C ALA A 428 -35.21 -2.02 -1.29
N LEU A 429 -34.44 -1.79 -0.22
CA LEU A 429 -33.29 -2.64 0.09
C LEU A 429 -33.69 -4.09 0.39
N LEU A 430 -34.83 -4.33 1.06
CA LEU A 430 -35.35 -5.67 1.29
C LEU A 430 -35.72 -6.37 -0.03
N GLU A 431 -36.35 -5.66 -0.96
CA GLU A 431 -36.71 -6.15 -2.29
C GLU A 431 -35.45 -6.51 -3.11
N LEU A 432 -34.39 -5.73 -2.97
CA LEU A 432 -33.08 -5.99 -3.58
C LEU A 432 -32.29 -7.14 -2.91
N GLY A 433 -32.81 -7.73 -1.83
CA GLY A 433 -32.18 -8.87 -1.16
C GLY A 433 -31.36 -8.52 0.08
N ALA A 434 -31.41 -7.27 0.56
CA ALA A 434 -30.78 -6.92 1.83
C ALA A 434 -31.48 -7.63 3.00
N ARG A 435 -30.70 -8.15 3.94
CA ARG A 435 -31.23 -8.89 5.10
C ARG A 435 -30.50 -8.50 6.39
N PRO A 436 -31.14 -8.66 7.57
CA PRO A 436 -30.47 -8.51 8.85
C PRO A 436 -29.31 -9.50 8.99
N VAL A 437 -28.26 -9.03 9.67
CA VAL A 437 -27.13 -9.85 10.09
C VAL A 437 -27.56 -10.90 11.12
N VAL A 438 -27.00 -12.11 10.99
CA VAL A 438 -27.13 -13.22 11.93
C VAL A 438 -25.92 -13.22 12.87
N TYR A 439 -26.16 -12.82 14.11
CA TYR A 439 -25.13 -12.76 15.15
C TYR A 439 -24.99 -14.11 15.86
N GLY A 440 -23.82 -14.74 15.77
CA GLY A 440 -23.60 -16.05 16.38
C GLY A 440 -22.14 -16.43 16.53
N ASP A 441 -21.91 -17.65 16.97
CA ASP A 441 -20.58 -18.23 17.10
C ASP A 441 -20.23 -19.16 15.92
N GLU A 442 -19.26 -20.05 16.12
CA GLU A 442 -18.83 -20.98 15.08
C GLU A 442 -19.91 -22.00 14.70
N SER A 443 -20.76 -22.38 15.65
CA SER A 443 -21.84 -23.34 15.38
C SER A 443 -22.87 -22.74 14.42
N VAL A 444 -23.26 -21.49 14.65
CA VAL A 444 -24.18 -20.74 13.78
C VAL A 444 -23.60 -20.58 12.37
N TRP A 445 -22.30 -20.29 12.24
CA TRP A 445 -21.67 -20.22 10.93
C TRP A 445 -21.76 -21.54 10.15
N ARG A 446 -21.55 -22.68 10.83
CA ARG A 446 -21.55 -24.01 10.20
C ARG A 446 -22.94 -24.44 9.76
N THR A 447 -23.98 -24.02 10.46
CA THR A 447 -25.38 -24.36 10.13
C THR A 447 -26.01 -23.40 9.12
N LEU A 448 -25.46 -22.20 8.92
CA LEU A 448 -25.96 -21.26 7.94
C LEU A 448 -25.78 -21.79 6.50
N PRO A 449 -26.86 -21.81 5.69
CA PRO A 449 -26.77 -22.10 4.26
C PRO A 449 -25.77 -21.17 3.58
N GLU A 450 -25.05 -21.67 2.58
CA GLU A 450 -23.98 -20.90 1.92
C GLU A 450 -24.48 -19.56 1.34
N ALA A 451 -25.67 -19.56 0.74
CA ALA A 451 -26.33 -18.37 0.22
C ALA A 451 -26.64 -17.32 1.29
N GLU A 452 -26.71 -17.69 2.58
CA GLU A 452 -26.99 -16.78 3.69
C GLU A 452 -25.74 -16.38 4.48
N ARG A 453 -24.58 -16.99 4.21
CA ARG A 453 -23.35 -16.77 5.00
C ARG A 453 -22.87 -15.32 5.00
N PHE A 454 -23.20 -14.54 3.97
CA PHE A 454 -22.90 -13.10 3.95
C PHE A 454 -23.50 -12.34 5.14
N ARG A 455 -24.60 -12.86 5.72
CA ARG A 455 -25.28 -12.29 6.88
C ARG A 455 -24.56 -12.59 8.20
N PHE A 456 -23.60 -13.52 8.25
CA PHE A 456 -22.99 -13.91 9.52
C PHE A 456 -22.09 -12.81 10.11
N GLN A 457 -22.23 -12.57 11.41
CA GLN A 457 -21.32 -11.74 12.19
C GLN A 457 -20.94 -12.46 13.48
N LEU A 458 -19.64 -12.62 13.71
CA LEU A 458 -19.13 -13.23 14.93
C LEU A 458 -19.56 -12.41 16.15
N HIS A 459 -20.22 -13.08 17.09
CA HIS A 459 -20.73 -12.47 18.31
C HIS A 459 -20.37 -13.32 19.52
N ARG A 460 -19.38 -12.87 20.29
CA ARG A 460 -18.93 -13.48 21.54
C ARG A 460 -18.78 -12.40 22.61
N PRO A 461 -19.87 -11.98 23.27
CA PRO A 461 -19.80 -11.06 24.41
C PRO A 461 -18.91 -11.61 25.53
N PRO A 462 -18.20 -10.74 26.30
CA PRO A 462 -18.10 -9.29 26.11
C PRO A 462 -17.09 -8.90 25.02
N ARG A 463 -16.27 -9.84 24.52
CA ARG A 463 -15.16 -9.57 23.58
C ARG A 463 -15.62 -8.94 22.25
N THR A 464 -16.79 -9.33 21.75
CA THR A 464 -17.36 -8.83 20.49
C THR A 464 -18.87 -8.63 20.60
N ASN A 465 -19.29 -7.40 20.90
CA ASN A 465 -20.70 -7.00 20.90
C ASN A 465 -21.02 -6.05 19.75
N TRP A 466 -21.57 -6.60 18.66
CA TRP A 466 -21.93 -5.88 17.43
C TRP A 466 -23.45 -5.69 17.28
N ARG A 467 -24.27 -6.28 18.17
CA ARG A 467 -25.74 -6.22 18.09
C ARG A 467 -26.28 -4.79 18.16
N MET A 468 -25.55 -3.91 18.84
CA MET A 468 -25.89 -2.48 18.93
C MET A 468 -25.91 -1.79 17.57
N GLU A 469 -25.18 -2.28 16.56
CA GLU A 469 -25.15 -1.67 15.23
C GLU A 469 -26.41 -2.00 14.41
N LYS A 470 -27.24 -2.98 14.84
CA LYS A 470 -28.41 -3.48 14.09
C LYS A 470 -28.09 -3.62 12.59
N GLU A 471 -27.02 -4.34 12.28
CA GLU A 471 -26.43 -4.37 10.94
C GLU A 471 -27.32 -5.12 9.95
N TRP A 472 -27.40 -4.59 8.73
CA TRP A 472 -28.02 -5.21 7.56
C TRP A 472 -26.97 -5.35 6.46
N ARG A 473 -27.13 -6.36 5.62
CA ARG A 473 -26.22 -6.59 4.48
C ARG A 473 -27.00 -6.88 3.21
N LEU A 474 -26.53 -6.32 2.10
CA LEU A 474 -26.91 -6.68 0.73
C LEU A 474 -25.74 -7.41 0.09
N PRO A 475 -25.90 -8.64 -0.45
CA PRO A 475 -24.81 -9.33 -1.13
C PRO A 475 -24.47 -8.62 -2.44
N GLY A 476 -23.18 -8.48 -2.74
CA GLY A 476 -22.70 -7.78 -3.95
C GLY A 476 -22.59 -6.26 -3.78
N ASP A 477 -22.67 -5.56 -4.91
CA ASP A 477 -22.68 -4.10 -5.02
C ASP A 477 -24.14 -3.62 -5.09
N LEU A 478 -24.43 -2.41 -4.61
CA LEU A 478 -25.74 -1.76 -4.75
C LEU A 478 -25.68 -0.77 -5.90
N ASP A 479 -26.51 -0.97 -6.92
CA ASP A 479 -26.83 0.04 -7.92
C ASP A 479 -27.88 1.01 -7.34
N LEU A 480 -27.54 2.29 -7.28
CA LEU A 480 -28.44 3.33 -6.78
C LEU A 480 -29.55 3.67 -7.78
N GLU A 481 -29.41 3.35 -9.06
CA GLU A 481 -30.48 3.53 -10.05
C GLU A 481 -31.66 2.57 -9.82
N ALA A 482 -31.44 1.49 -9.07
CA ALA A 482 -32.49 0.56 -8.67
C ALA A 482 -33.45 1.13 -7.60
N ILE A 483 -33.17 2.32 -7.06
CA ILE A 483 -34.01 3.01 -6.07
C ILE A 483 -34.31 4.41 -6.61
N PRO A 484 -35.59 4.87 -6.60
CA PRO A 484 -35.92 6.22 -7.02
C PRO A 484 -35.07 7.27 -6.28
N SER A 485 -34.44 8.18 -7.01
CA SER A 485 -33.48 9.14 -6.44
C SER A 485 -34.11 10.07 -5.41
N ASP A 486 -35.42 10.31 -5.50
CA ASP A 486 -36.19 11.08 -4.53
C ASP A 486 -36.52 10.28 -3.26
N GLU A 487 -36.34 8.96 -3.23
CA GLU A 487 -36.43 8.14 -2.02
C GLU A 487 -35.09 8.06 -1.26
N ILE A 488 -33.97 8.43 -1.90
CA ILE A 488 -32.64 8.43 -1.29
C ILE A 488 -32.35 9.81 -0.69
N ALA A 489 -31.86 9.84 0.55
CA ALA A 489 -31.35 11.06 1.16
C ALA A 489 -29.84 10.97 1.44
N VAL A 490 -29.10 12.00 1.04
CA VAL A 490 -27.67 12.11 1.27
C VAL A 490 -27.39 12.75 2.62
N LEU A 491 -26.56 12.10 3.44
CA LEU A 491 -26.20 12.55 4.78
C LEU A 491 -24.87 13.31 4.75
N VAL A 492 -24.86 14.52 5.30
CA VAL A 492 -23.69 15.42 5.30
C VAL A 492 -23.55 16.18 6.63
N PRO A 493 -22.35 16.68 7.00
CA PRO A 493 -22.16 17.29 8.31
C PRO A 493 -22.63 18.74 8.41
N THR A 494 -22.79 19.46 7.29
CA THR A 494 -23.09 20.89 7.29
C THR A 494 -24.17 21.25 6.26
N ALA A 495 -24.89 22.34 6.51
CA ALA A 495 -25.89 22.86 5.57
C ALA A 495 -25.26 23.29 4.24
N ALA A 496 -24.07 23.89 4.25
CA ALA A 496 -23.38 24.31 3.03
C ALA A 496 -23.08 23.12 2.11
N LEU A 497 -22.65 21.98 2.67
CA LEU A 497 -22.44 20.75 1.90
C LEU A 497 -23.77 20.14 1.43
N ALA A 498 -24.84 20.29 2.21
CA ALA A 498 -26.17 19.84 1.80
C ALA A 498 -26.63 20.59 0.55
N ASP A 499 -26.50 21.92 0.55
CA ASP A 499 -26.87 22.77 -0.58
C ASP A 499 -26.00 22.45 -1.83
N GLU A 500 -24.69 22.22 -1.64
CA GLU A 500 -23.78 21.80 -2.72
C GLU A 500 -24.21 20.47 -3.37
N ILE A 501 -24.47 19.45 -2.55
CA ILE A 501 -24.88 18.13 -3.03
C ILE A 501 -26.26 18.18 -3.70
N ALA A 502 -27.22 18.89 -3.10
CA ALA A 502 -28.56 19.04 -3.66
C ALA A 502 -28.49 19.72 -5.04
N ALA A 503 -27.69 20.79 -5.18
CA ALA A 503 -27.51 21.49 -6.44
C ALA A 503 -26.80 20.63 -7.51
N ARG A 504 -25.78 19.85 -7.12
CA ARG A 504 -24.99 19.04 -8.06
C ARG A 504 -25.71 17.78 -8.52
N TYR A 505 -26.39 17.09 -7.61
CA TYR A 505 -26.95 15.75 -7.87
C TYR A 505 -28.47 15.71 -7.93
N ASN A 506 -29.17 16.82 -7.62
CA ASN A 506 -30.62 16.87 -7.53
C ASN A 506 -31.21 15.79 -6.60
N MET A 507 -30.58 15.60 -5.43
CA MET A 507 -30.98 14.60 -4.43
C MET A 507 -31.42 15.27 -3.13
N LYS A 508 -32.25 14.58 -2.35
CA LYS A 508 -32.60 15.00 -0.99
C LYS A 508 -31.35 14.96 -0.12
N THR A 509 -31.20 15.90 0.80
CA THR A 509 -30.07 15.98 1.72
C THR A 509 -30.53 16.13 3.17
N MET A 510 -29.78 15.54 4.09
CA MET A 510 -30.00 15.62 5.53
C MET A 510 -28.71 16.02 6.23
N VAL A 511 -28.81 17.00 7.15
CA VAL A 511 -27.69 17.46 7.95
C VAL A 511 -27.57 16.63 9.22
N LEU A 512 -26.39 16.08 9.47
CA LEU A 512 -26.05 15.34 10.67
C LEU A 512 -25.70 16.32 11.82
N GLU A 513 -26.71 16.92 12.42
CA GLU A 513 -26.50 17.86 13.54
C GLU A 513 -25.77 17.20 14.71
N GLY A 514 -24.67 17.83 15.17
CA GLY A 514 -23.86 17.34 16.29
C GLY A 514 -22.91 16.17 15.98
N PHE A 515 -22.66 15.85 14.71
CA PHE A 515 -21.63 14.87 14.30
C PHE A 515 -20.22 15.48 14.10
N ALA A 516 -19.99 16.73 14.54
CA ALA A 516 -18.73 17.45 14.41
C ALA A 516 -17.63 16.96 15.37
#